data_AF-A0A2A5S3V4-F1
#
_entry.id   AF-A0A2A5S3V4-F1
#
_cell.length_a   1.000
_cell.length_b   1.000
_cell.length_c   1.000
_cell.angle_alpha   90.00
_cell.angle_beta   90.00
_cell.angle_gamma   90.00
#
_symmetry.space_group_name_H-M   'P 1'
#
loop_
_entity.id
_entity.type
_entity.pdbx_description
1 polymer ?
#
loop_
_entity_poly.entity_id
_entity_poly.type
_entity_poly.pdbx_seq_one_letter_code
_entity_poly.pdbx_strand_id
1 'polypeptide(L)'
;MSDFLSNFSKGKYQPEAAKNPLGNGATSQVSNTDKDKVIADEAPQKQGNLDEMPCAKPNQTMSEGEMKNDRELTKSSDSLADKHEKATDKRGQASNSQPVIKNSLLVKDQLFAKKRQMKRLIIGGATCLAVASICLFYYKQTHVTLPDFTNKPVSKAQSWADDNQVKLEIDRVYRLDKKVNTVIKQADKNKSIAKKKGTKLTVSLGADPKVKIKLPDFSTRSVDQARDFIKKNKLENTVIEMAYSDTVAKGGYLKQVFANESLTSDNFKREDNLTLHYSKGKEPITKNIAVPDFSSQTKDQINSWSKDKGVKIEIQEEGSNTIEAGKVISQSVAKSEKVSKADTIIVKLSAGKPILVPDYAKFTFEEASGASKELPVLAKQVYSDRVAYGDFIGQSVAAGTQYFIKDTIPDITATYSLGRVYMKDLSGQTEGDLQSTFHNDYTSKGANITYQIQYINSSETKGTVVAQSVLNEFVPLTFTVAIGISTGNE
;
A
#
# COMPACT_ATOMS: atom_id res chain seq x y z
N MET A 1 22.20 62.44 27.01
CA MET A 1 22.02 63.28 25.81
C MET A 1 21.58 62.36 24.69
N SER A 2 20.60 62.79 23.87
CA SER A 2 20.09 62.06 22.70
C SER A 2 19.35 60.73 22.97
N ASP A 3 18.12 60.53 22.51
CA ASP A 3 16.94 61.41 22.62
C ASP A 3 15.69 60.51 22.62
N PHE A 4 14.92 60.50 23.71
CA PHE A 4 13.57 59.94 23.71
C PHE A 4 12.65 60.93 22.99
N LEU A 5 12.40 60.76 21.68
CA LEU A 5 11.20 61.22 20.95
C LEU A 5 11.31 60.99 19.43
N SER A 6 10.51 60.08 18.87
CA SER A 6 9.96 60.23 17.50
C SER A 6 8.84 59.22 17.22
N ASN A 7 7.60 59.76 17.16
CA ASN A 7 6.44 59.33 16.35
C ASN A 7 5.10 59.10 17.08
N PHE A 8 4.61 60.15 17.75
CA PHE A 8 3.19 60.54 17.59
C PHE A 8 3.04 61.14 16.16
N SER A 9 1.93 61.07 15.41
CA SER A 9 0.48 61.00 15.71
C SER A 9 -0.27 60.44 14.44
N LYS A 10 -1.60 60.44 14.22
CA LYS A 10 -2.73 61.27 14.71
C LYS A 10 -4.12 60.70 14.32
N GLY A 11 -5.04 60.53 15.29
CA GLY A 11 -6.49 60.36 15.06
C GLY A 11 -7.00 59.00 14.54
N LYS A 12 -8.28 58.64 14.65
CA LYS A 12 -9.42 59.29 15.34
C LYS A 12 -10.41 58.26 15.94
N TYR A 13 -11.09 58.72 16.99
CA TYR A 13 -12.28 58.24 17.73
C TYR A 13 -13.29 57.25 17.09
N GLN A 14 -13.76 56.37 17.99
CA GLN A 14 -15.10 55.77 18.24
C GLN A 14 -16.35 56.67 17.94
N PRO A 15 -17.64 56.20 17.98
CA PRO A 15 -18.19 55.22 18.95
C PRO A 15 -19.34 54.26 18.50
N GLU A 16 -19.81 53.45 19.46
CA GLU A 16 -21.07 52.69 19.45
C GLU A 16 -22.21 53.43 20.19
N ALA A 17 -23.48 53.28 19.75
CA ALA A 17 -24.75 53.43 20.52
C ALA A 17 -25.98 53.40 19.57
N ALA A 18 -27.25 53.17 19.96
CA ALA A 18 -27.85 52.29 20.99
C ALA A 18 -29.40 52.23 20.82
N LYS A 19 -30.02 51.05 21.00
CA LYS A 19 -31.46 50.76 21.35
C LYS A 19 -32.64 51.33 20.52
N ASN A 20 -33.45 50.42 19.92
CA ASN A 20 -34.95 50.23 19.93
C ASN A 20 -35.94 51.43 19.80
N PRO A 21 -37.27 51.26 19.49
CA PRO A 21 -38.10 50.02 19.45
C PRO A 21 -39.11 49.87 18.26
N LEU A 22 -39.85 48.74 18.22
CA LEU A 22 -41.14 48.48 17.51
C LEU A 22 -41.14 48.61 15.94
N GLY A 23 -41.98 47.89 15.17
CA GLY A 23 -42.98 46.85 15.46
C GLY A 23 -43.75 46.43 14.17
N ASN A 24 -44.62 45.42 14.27
CA ASN A 24 -45.45 44.84 13.19
C ASN A 24 -44.71 44.08 12.05
N GLY A 25 -45.43 43.19 11.37
CA GLY A 25 -44.94 42.39 10.24
C GLY A 25 -46.09 41.96 9.31
N ALA A 26 -45.76 41.26 8.23
CA ALA A 26 -46.72 40.71 7.27
C ALA A 26 -46.24 39.37 6.68
N THR A 27 -47.18 38.56 6.19
CA THR A 27 -46.96 37.22 5.62
C THR A 27 -46.88 37.24 4.09
N SER A 28 -46.57 36.07 3.50
CA SER A 28 -46.91 35.69 2.11
C SER A 28 -46.08 36.32 0.99
N GLN A 29 -45.89 35.72 -0.21
CA GLN A 29 -45.83 34.31 -0.65
C GLN A 29 -45.46 34.33 -2.17
N VAL A 30 -44.84 33.27 -2.72
CA VAL A 30 -44.91 32.90 -4.18
C VAL A 30 -44.22 33.93 -5.13
N SER A 31 -43.71 33.67 -6.35
CA SER A 31 -43.54 32.50 -7.26
C SER A 31 -42.25 32.64 -8.08
N ASN A 32 -41.82 31.55 -8.73
CA ASN A 32 -41.38 31.38 -10.14
C ASN A 32 -40.97 32.64 -10.95
N THR A 33 -40.00 32.59 -11.87
CA THR A 33 -40.00 31.67 -13.03
C THR A 33 -38.61 31.57 -13.68
N ASP A 34 -38.40 30.52 -14.48
CA ASP A 34 -37.24 30.26 -15.34
C ASP A 34 -36.79 31.43 -16.23
N LYS A 35 -35.52 31.38 -16.67
CA LYS A 35 -35.22 31.18 -18.10
C LYS A 35 -33.73 30.89 -18.40
N ASP A 36 -33.54 29.94 -19.31
CA ASP A 36 -32.50 29.89 -20.37
C ASP A 36 -30.99 29.91 -20.00
N LYS A 37 -30.05 29.21 -20.69
CA LYS A 37 -30.08 28.14 -21.70
C LYS A 37 -28.61 27.70 -22.02
N VAL A 38 -28.44 26.65 -22.84
CA VAL A 38 -27.23 26.32 -23.66
C VAL A 38 -26.11 25.48 -23.00
N ILE A 39 -26.17 24.16 -23.27
CA ILE A 39 -25.15 23.29 -23.94
C ILE A 39 -23.67 23.40 -23.50
N ALA A 40 -23.13 22.24 -23.04
CA ALA A 40 -21.94 21.47 -23.50
C ALA A 40 -20.65 22.18 -24.07
N ASP A 41 -19.47 21.56 -24.13
CA ASP A 41 -19.20 20.11 -24.23
C ASP A 41 -17.75 19.69 -23.82
N GLU A 42 -17.54 18.37 -23.74
CA GLU A 42 -16.27 17.61 -23.78
C GLU A 42 -15.08 17.97 -22.85
N ALA A 43 -13.99 17.20 -22.98
CA ALA A 43 -12.91 17.06 -22.00
C ALA A 43 -11.49 17.09 -22.65
N PRO A 44 -10.39 16.48 -22.13
CA PRO A 44 -9.14 17.23 -22.02
C PRO A 44 -7.98 16.77 -22.94
N GLN A 45 -6.98 17.64 -23.17
CA GLN A 45 -5.61 17.14 -23.41
C GLN A 45 -4.43 18.10 -23.15
N LYS A 46 -3.36 17.48 -22.63
CA LYS A 46 -1.90 17.76 -22.68
C LYS A 46 -1.38 19.08 -23.28
N GLN A 47 -0.31 19.57 -22.66
CA GLN A 47 0.74 20.36 -23.32
C GLN A 47 2.14 20.01 -22.78
N GLY A 48 3.15 20.04 -23.67
CA GLY A 48 4.58 20.21 -23.31
C GLY A 48 5.03 21.64 -23.68
N ASN A 49 6.29 21.98 -23.90
CA ASN A 49 7.55 21.23 -24.00
C ASN A 49 8.73 22.27 -23.98
N LEU A 50 9.97 21.86 -24.27
CA LEU A 50 11.14 22.71 -24.65
C LEU A 50 11.85 23.46 -23.49
N ASP A 51 13.16 23.74 -23.51
CA ASP A 51 14.26 23.28 -24.42
C ASP A 51 15.65 23.44 -23.76
N GLU A 52 16.66 22.69 -24.24
CA GLU A 52 17.87 23.21 -24.93
C GLU A 52 18.94 22.12 -25.21
N MET A 53 19.94 22.47 -26.03
CA MET A 53 20.94 21.63 -26.72
C MET A 53 22.40 22.05 -26.29
N PRO A 54 23.56 21.60 -26.87
CA PRO A 54 23.79 20.80 -28.09
C PRO A 54 24.92 19.71 -28.12
N CYS A 55 24.80 18.81 -29.10
CA CYS A 55 25.84 18.25 -30.01
C CYS A 55 27.01 17.30 -29.59
N ALA A 56 27.42 16.55 -30.64
CA ALA A 56 28.71 15.90 -30.93
C ALA A 56 28.99 14.42 -30.53
N LYS A 57 29.61 13.73 -31.51
CA LYS A 57 30.29 12.41 -31.54
C LYS A 57 31.52 12.60 -32.47
N PRO A 58 32.39 11.60 -32.77
CA PRO A 58 32.55 10.24 -32.22
C PRO A 58 34.01 9.88 -31.82
N ASN A 59 34.25 8.71 -31.20
CA ASN A 59 34.91 7.53 -31.83
C ASN A 59 35.42 6.52 -30.75
N GLN A 60 35.88 5.34 -31.16
CA GLN A 60 36.40 4.25 -30.32
C GLN A 60 37.93 4.33 -30.11
N THR A 61 38.46 3.71 -29.04
CA THR A 61 39.59 2.73 -29.04
C THR A 61 40.17 2.50 -27.63
N MET A 62 40.43 1.21 -27.28
CA MET A 62 41.45 0.56 -26.40
C MET A 62 42.30 1.43 -25.41
N SER A 63 42.80 0.97 -24.26
CA SER A 63 42.96 -0.39 -23.67
C SER A 63 43.05 -0.28 -22.10
N GLU A 64 43.83 -0.98 -21.24
CA GLU A 64 44.85 -2.05 -21.35
C GLU A 64 45.03 -2.89 -20.06
N GLY A 65 45.48 -4.15 -20.22
CA GLY A 65 46.36 -4.91 -19.30
C GLY A 65 45.80 -5.55 -18.02
N GLU A 66 46.50 -6.48 -17.32
CA GLU A 66 47.73 -7.30 -17.51
C GLU A 66 47.87 -8.18 -16.21
N MET A 67 48.59 -9.30 -16.00
CA MET A 67 49.65 -10.15 -16.61
C MET A 67 49.38 -11.64 -16.18
N LYS A 68 50.14 -12.73 -16.47
CA LYS A 68 50.92 -13.28 -17.61
C LYS A 68 51.25 -14.77 -17.28
N ASN A 69 51.48 -15.61 -18.30
CA ASN A 69 52.44 -16.73 -18.41
C ASN A 69 52.01 -17.65 -19.59
N ASP A 70 52.80 -17.93 -20.64
CA ASP A 70 54.11 -18.64 -20.74
C ASP A 70 53.93 -20.18 -20.77
N ARG A 71 54.63 -21.03 -21.56
CA ARG A 71 55.68 -20.91 -22.61
C ARG A 71 55.87 -22.30 -23.31
N GLU A 72 56.56 -22.57 -24.43
CA GLU A 72 57.13 -21.85 -25.61
C GLU A 72 57.45 -22.91 -26.73
N LEU A 73 58.39 -22.65 -27.66
CA LEU A 73 59.08 -23.59 -28.60
C LEU A 73 58.23 -24.20 -29.76
N THR A 74 58.62 -24.23 -31.05
CA THR A 74 59.82 -23.89 -31.87
C THR A 74 59.38 -23.80 -33.37
N LYS A 75 60.06 -23.27 -34.40
CA LYS A 75 61.28 -22.46 -34.68
C LYS A 75 61.15 -21.90 -36.13
N SER A 76 61.55 -20.68 -36.49
CA SER A 76 62.87 -20.18 -37.00
C SER A 76 63.57 -20.96 -38.14
N SER A 77 64.23 -20.35 -39.15
CA SER A 77 64.13 -19.03 -39.83
C SER A 77 65.11 -18.98 -41.04
N ASP A 78 65.15 -17.84 -41.75
CA ASP A 78 66.31 -17.26 -42.47
C ASP A 78 66.96 -17.88 -43.75
N SER A 79 66.62 -17.25 -44.89
CA SER A 79 67.43 -16.26 -45.65
C SER A 79 68.85 -16.57 -46.25
N LEU A 80 69.28 -15.64 -47.13
CA LEU A 80 70.57 -15.50 -47.85
C LEU A 80 70.87 -16.41 -49.07
N ALA A 81 70.75 -15.83 -50.27
CA ALA A 81 71.60 -16.12 -51.43
C ALA A 81 71.55 -14.98 -52.48
N ASP A 82 72.69 -14.34 -52.77
CA ASP A 82 72.89 -13.50 -53.96
C ASP A 82 74.39 -13.50 -54.35
N LYS A 83 74.68 -13.67 -55.65
CA LYS A 83 76.00 -13.43 -56.29
C LYS A 83 75.97 -13.61 -57.82
N HIS A 84 75.85 -12.50 -58.54
CA HIS A 84 76.64 -12.09 -59.72
C HIS A 84 77.20 -13.14 -60.73
N GLU A 85 76.73 -13.01 -61.98
CA GLU A 85 77.51 -12.49 -63.13
C GLU A 85 78.11 -13.41 -64.25
N LYS A 86 77.55 -13.24 -65.47
CA LYS A 86 78.16 -13.42 -66.85
C LYS A 86 78.58 -14.85 -67.31
N ALA A 87 78.63 -15.17 -68.62
CA ALA A 87 78.22 -14.48 -69.86
C ALA A 87 78.07 -15.45 -71.07
N THR A 88 77.29 -15.04 -72.11
CA THR A 88 77.38 -15.46 -73.54
C THR A 88 77.16 -16.96 -73.90
N ASP A 89 76.76 -17.40 -75.11
CA ASP A 89 76.49 -16.72 -76.40
C ASP A 89 75.41 -17.46 -77.27
N LYS A 90 74.89 -16.77 -78.30
CA LYS A 90 74.38 -17.21 -79.63
C LYS A 90 73.66 -18.58 -79.87
N ARG A 91 72.39 -18.45 -80.28
CA ARG A 91 71.88 -18.61 -81.69
C ARG A 91 71.58 -20.01 -82.29
N GLY A 92 70.29 -20.21 -82.64
CA GLY A 92 69.83 -21.08 -83.75
C GLY A 92 69.57 -22.55 -83.39
N GLN A 93 68.85 -23.35 -84.20
CA GLN A 93 67.94 -23.03 -85.32
C GLN A 93 66.89 -24.18 -85.47
N ALA A 94 65.95 -24.09 -86.41
CA ALA A 94 64.79 -25.00 -86.51
C ALA A 94 65.01 -26.25 -87.41
N SER A 95 63.96 -27.07 -87.55
CA SER A 95 63.62 -27.93 -88.71
C SER A 95 63.91 -29.46 -88.69
N ASN A 96 62.89 -30.22 -88.26
CA ASN A 96 62.12 -31.17 -89.11
C ASN A 96 62.72 -32.54 -89.58
N SER A 97 61.80 -33.40 -90.05
CA SER A 97 61.93 -34.64 -90.85
C SER A 97 62.19 -36.00 -90.16
N GLN A 98 61.29 -36.96 -90.44
CA GLN A 98 61.57 -38.41 -90.54
C GLN A 98 62.03 -38.72 -91.98
N PRO A 99 62.62 -39.89 -92.29
CA PRO A 99 61.79 -40.95 -92.91
C PRO A 99 62.23 -42.45 -92.76
N VAL A 100 61.23 -43.33 -92.63
CA VAL A 100 60.94 -44.53 -93.49
C VAL A 100 61.89 -45.78 -93.54
N ILE A 101 61.38 -46.88 -92.91
CA ILE A 101 61.16 -48.27 -93.42
C ILE A 101 62.27 -49.04 -94.19
N LYS A 102 62.57 -50.28 -93.71
CA LYS A 102 62.48 -51.54 -94.52
C LYS A 102 62.38 -52.82 -93.68
N ASN A 103 61.87 -53.90 -94.29
CA ASN A 103 61.45 -55.15 -93.64
C ASN A 103 62.19 -56.40 -94.16
N SER A 104 62.35 -57.40 -93.30
CA SER A 104 62.47 -58.84 -93.61
C SER A 104 62.29 -59.66 -92.32
N LEU A 105 62.02 -60.96 -92.32
CA LEU A 105 60.99 -61.78 -93.00
C LEU A 105 61.02 -63.17 -92.33
N LEU A 106 59.86 -63.81 -92.06
CA LEU A 106 59.73 -65.17 -91.47
C LEU A 106 60.28 -65.28 -90.01
N VAL A 107 59.93 -66.23 -89.14
CA VAL A 107 59.10 -67.47 -89.23
C VAL A 107 57.87 -67.37 -88.29
N LYS A 108 56.93 -68.33 -88.35
CA LYS A 108 55.55 -68.23 -87.81
C LYS A 108 55.22 -69.28 -86.73
N ASP A 109 55.76 -69.12 -85.52
CA ASP A 109 55.50 -70.04 -84.39
C ASP A 109 54.09 -69.88 -83.78
N GLN A 110 53.35 -70.99 -83.71
CA GLN A 110 51.93 -71.00 -83.35
C GLN A 110 51.62 -70.89 -81.84
N LEU A 111 52.62 -70.66 -80.98
CA LEU A 111 52.45 -70.66 -79.50
C LEU A 111 52.50 -69.27 -78.82
N PHE A 112 52.66 -68.16 -79.57
CA PHE A 112 52.71 -66.81 -78.98
C PHE A 112 51.39 -66.02 -78.98
N ALA A 113 50.40 -66.41 -79.78
CA ALA A 113 49.12 -65.68 -79.90
C ALA A 113 48.36 -65.57 -78.56
N LYS A 114 48.18 -66.70 -77.86
CA LYS A 114 47.51 -66.74 -76.53
C LYS A 114 48.23 -65.89 -75.49
N LYS A 115 49.57 -65.90 -75.42
CA LYS A 115 50.34 -65.08 -74.46
C LYS A 115 50.21 -63.57 -74.72
N ARG A 116 50.15 -63.13 -75.98
CA ARG A 116 49.99 -61.69 -76.32
C ARG A 116 48.56 -61.19 -76.07
N GLN A 117 47.54 -62.03 -76.28
CA GLN A 117 46.16 -61.72 -75.89
C GLN A 117 45.97 -61.73 -74.36
N MET A 118 46.52 -62.72 -73.64
CA MET A 118 46.51 -62.75 -72.17
C MET A 118 47.11 -61.49 -71.56
N LYS A 119 48.28 -61.03 -72.04
CA LYS A 119 48.88 -59.77 -71.54
C LYS A 119 47.97 -58.55 -71.80
N ARG A 120 47.25 -58.49 -72.93
CA ARG A 120 46.28 -57.42 -73.21
C ARG A 120 45.03 -57.51 -72.33
N LEU A 121 44.53 -58.72 -72.05
CA LEU A 121 43.41 -58.95 -71.14
C LEU A 121 43.76 -58.62 -69.68
N ILE A 122 44.97 -58.95 -69.21
CA ILE A 122 45.45 -58.62 -67.87
C ILE A 122 45.64 -57.10 -67.73
N ILE A 123 46.24 -56.43 -68.71
CA ILE A 123 46.39 -54.97 -68.70
C ILE A 123 45.02 -54.29 -68.77
N GLY A 124 44.10 -54.77 -69.62
CA GLY A 124 42.73 -54.26 -69.71
C GLY A 124 41.91 -54.49 -68.44
N GLY A 125 42.07 -55.64 -67.79
CA GLY A 125 41.45 -55.92 -66.49
C GLY A 125 42.01 -55.04 -65.38
N ALA A 126 43.32 -54.81 -65.37
CA ALA A 126 43.98 -53.90 -64.41
C ALA A 126 43.56 -52.44 -64.63
N THR A 127 43.43 -51.96 -65.88
CA THR A 127 42.89 -50.61 -66.14
C THR A 127 41.40 -50.52 -65.84
N CYS A 128 40.59 -51.56 -66.11
CA CYS A 128 39.20 -51.60 -65.67
C CYS A 128 39.08 -51.55 -64.14
N LEU A 129 39.92 -52.26 -63.39
CA LEU A 129 39.96 -52.20 -61.92
C LEU A 129 40.45 -50.84 -61.41
N ALA A 130 41.46 -50.24 -62.05
CA ALA A 130 41.93 -48.90 -61.71
C ALA A 130 40.86 -47.83 -61.98
N VAL A 131 40.19 -47.88 -63.14
CA VAL A 131 39.06 -47.00 -63.48
C VAL A 131 37.89 -47.23 -62.53
N ALA A 132 37.51 -48.47 -62.23
CA ALA A 132 36.47 -48.77 -61.23
C ALA A 132 36.84 -48.24 -59.84
N SER A 133 38.10 -48.34 -59.43
CA SER A 133 38.59 -47.79 -58.16
C SER A 133 38.55 -46.26 -58.13
N ILE A 134 38.94 -45.60 -59.23
CA ILE A 134 38.86 -44.14 -59.40
C ILE A 134 37.39 -43.70 -59.40
N CYS A 135 36.50 -44.40 -60.10
CA CYS A 135 35.06 -44.13 -60.09
C CYS A 135 34.43 -44.34 -58.71
N LEU A 136 34.83 -45.37 -57.96
CA LEU A 136 34.38 -45.61 -56.58
C LEU A 136 34.92 -44.53 -55.61
N PHE A 137 36.17 -44.11 -55.78
CA PHE A 137 36.76 -43.00 -55.02
C PHE A 137 36.02 -41.69 -55.31
N TYR A 138 35.79 -41.36 -56.59
CA TYR A 138 35.06 -40.18 -57.01
C TYR A 138 33.59 -40.22 -56.55
N TYR A 139 32.96 -41.40 -56.54
CA TYR A 139 31.62 -41.60 -55.98
C TYR A 139 31.61 -41.34 -54.46
N LYS A 140 32.57 -41.89 -53.71
CA LYS A 140 32.74 -41.62 -52.27
C LYS A 140 33.08 -40.16 -51.97
N GLN A 141 33.78 -39.47 -52.87
CA GLN A 141 34.11 -38.05 -52.73
C GLN A 141 32.90 -37.15 -53.00
N THR A 142 32.02 -37.53 -53.94
CA THR A 142 30.86 -36.76 -54.39
C THR A 142 29.54 -37.07 -53.67
N HIS A 143 29.42 -38.21 -52.97
CA HIS A 143 28.20 -38.63 -52.28
C HIS A 143 28.39 -38.78 -50.77
N VAL A 144 27.28 -38.70 -50.02
CA VAL A 144 27.21 -38.90 -48.58
C VAL A 144 25.90 -39.61 -48.20
N THR A 145 25.93 -40.47 -47.19
CA THR A 145 24.73 -41.13 -46.64
C THR A 145 23.97 -40.18 -45.69
N LEU A 146 22.71 -39.87 -46.00
CA LEU A 146 21.85 -38.98 -45.21
C LEU A 146 21.27 -39.72 -43.97
N PRO A 147 21.65 -39.39 -42.73
CA PRO A 147 21.12 -40.05 -41.52
C PRO A 147 19.63 -39.74 -41.31
N ASP A 148 18.88 -40.63 -40.65
CA ASP A 148 17.52 -40.29 -40.19
C ASP A 148 17.57 -39.33 -38.98
N PHE A 149 17.10 -38.10 -39.18
CA PHE A 149 16.95 -37.06 -38.17
C PHE A 149 15.55 -37.00 -37.58
N THR A 150 14.61 -37.86 -37.98
CA THR A 150 13.24 -37.86 -37.45
C THR A 150 13.21 -37.96 -35.92
N ASN A 151 12.38 -37.12 -35.29
CA ASN A 151 12.30 -36.92 -33.84
C ASN A 151 13.59 -36.39 -33.17
N LYS A 152 14.64 -36.03 -33.93
CA LYS A 152 15.83 -35.30 -33.44
C LYS A 152 15.62 -33.79 -33.62
N PRO A 153 16.34 -32.93 -32.86
CA PRO A 153 16.31 -31.49 -33.09
C PRO A 153 16.97 -31.12 -34.43
N VAL A 154 16.41 -30.12 -35.11
CA VAL A 154 16.85 -29.63 -36.42
C VAL A 154 18.33 -29.20 -36.43
N SER A 155 18.86 -28.69 -35.32
CA SER A 155 20.27 -28.32 -35.19
C SER A 155 21.22 -29.48 -35.52
N LYS A 156 20.89 -30.72 -35.13
CA LYS A 156 21.70 -31.90 -35.48
C LYS A 156 21.65 -32.25 -36.96
N ALA A 157 20.56 -31.91 -37.66
CA ALA A 157 20.48 -32.05 -39.11
C ALA A 157 21.28 -30.94 -39.82
N GLN A 158 21.22 -29.71 -39.31
CA GLN A 158 21.96 -28.57 -39.83
C GLN A 158 23.48 -28.78 -39.71
N SER A 159 24.02 -29.03 -38.52
CA SER A 159 25.46 -29.26 -38.34
C SER A 159 25.97 -30.39 -39.25
N TRP A 160 25.27 -31.52 -39.33
CA TRP A 160 25.64 -32.60 -40.24
C TRP A 160 25.62 -32.16 -41.72
N ALA A 161 24.67 -31.33 -42.13
CA ALA A 161 24.58 -30.86 -43.51
C ALA A 161 25.70 -29.86 -43.85
N ASP A 162 26.06 -29.00 -42.90
CA ASP A 162 27.20 -28.08 -42.99
C ASP A 162 28.51 -28.86 -43.09
N ASP A 163 28.75 -29.82 -42.18
CA ASP A 163 29.90 -30.74 -42.15
C ASP A 163 30.10 -31.49 -43.49
N ASN A 164 28.99 -31.81 -44.18
CA ASN A 164 29.00 -32.67 -45.37
C ASN A 164 28.72 -31.91 -46.69
N GLN A 165 28.63 -30.57 -46.65
CA GLN A 165 28.34 -29.71 -47.81
C GLN A 165 27.03 -30.08 -48.54
N VAL A 166 25.96 -30.31 -47.76
CA VAL A 166 24.60 -30.64 -48.23
C VAL A 166 23.68 -29.43 -48.00
N LYS A 167 22.83 -29.10 -48.97
CA LYS A 167 21.83 -28.03 -48.80
C LYS A 167 20.57 -28.61 -48.16
N LEU A 168 20.11 -28.02 -47.06
CA LEU A 168 18.80 -28.35 -46.46
C LEU A 168 17.72 -27.37 -46.92
N GLU A 169 16.57 -27.91 -47.33
CA GLU A 169 15.36 -27.15 -47.60
C GLU A 169 14.35 -27.44 -46.48
N ILE A 170 14.21 -26.48 -45.55
CA ILE A 170 13.50 -26.67 -44.27
C ILE A 170 12.08 -26.09 -44.36
N ASP A 171 11.11 -26.96 -44.63
CA ASP A 171 9.69 -26.63 -44.46
C ASP A 171 9.36 -26.56 -42.97
N ARG A 172 8.65 -25.51 -42.54
CA ARG A 172 8.26 -25.34 -41.14
C ARG A 172 6.74 -25.41 -41.00
N VAL A 173 6.24 -26.27 -40.11
CA VAL A 173 4.80 -26.52 -39.95
C VAL A 173 4.44 -26.70 -38.47
N TYR A 174 3.30 -26.15 -38.04
CA TYR A 174 2.79 -26.36 -36.69
C TYR A 174 2.27 -27.79 -36.47
N ARG A 175 2.49 -28.32 -35.26
CA ARG A 175 2.07 -29.64 -34.78
C ARG A 175 1.90 -29.59 -33.25
N LEU A 176 0.66 -29.71 -32.77
CA LEU A 176 0.33 -29.74 -31.35
C LEU A 176 1.04 -30.90 -30.60
N ASP A 177 1.20 -32.04 -31.27
CA ASP A 177 1.77 -33.28 -30.71
C ASP A 177 3.31 -33.31 -30.69
N LYS A 178 3.98 -32.44 -31.44
CA LYS A 178 5.46 -32.40 -31.55
C LYS A 178 6.03 -31.24 -30.73
N LYS A 179 7.31 -31.37 -30.35
CA LYS A 179 8.08 -30.28 -29.74
C LYS A 179 8.53 -29.28 -30.82
N VAL A 180 8.81 -28.04 -30.42
CA VAL A 180 9.49 -27.02 -31.25
C VAL A 180 10.82 -27.56 -31.81
N ASN A 181 11.21 -27.08 -32.99
CA ASN A 181 12.50 -27.34 -33.64
C ASN A 181 12.84 -28.84 -33.84
N THR A 182 11.82 -29.71 -33.85
CA THR A 182 11.98 -31.17 -34.01
C THR A 182 11.62 -31.61 -35.43
N VAL A 183 12.41 -32.48 -36.05
CA VAL A 183 12.13 -33.00 -37.39
C VAL A 183 10.94 -33.96 -37.36
N ILE A 184 9.90 -33.65 -38.16
CA ILE A 184 8.67 -34.44 -38.30
C ILE A 184 8.77 -35.42 -39.47
N LYS A 185 9.26 -34.95 -40.62
CA LYS A 185 9.34 -35.70 -41.88
C LYS A 185 10.65 -35.36 -42.59
N GLN A 186 11.20 -36.34 -43.29
CA GLN A 186 12.46 -36.24 -44.01
C GLN A 186 12.38 -37.08 -45.28
N ALA A 187 12.81 -36.52 -46.41
CA ALA A 187 13.00 -37.27 -47.65
C ALA A 187 14.27 -38.13 -47.60
N ASP A 188 14.28 -39.25 -48.33
CA ASP A 188 15.49 -40.04 -48.64
C ASP A 188 16.38 -40.45 -47.44
N LYS A 189 15.73 -40.70 -46.29
CA LYS A 189 16.34 -41.28 -45.08
C LYS A 189 17.25 -42.46 -45.39
N ASN A 190 18.46 -42.45 -44.83
CA ASN A 190 19.47 -43.49 -44.94
C ASN A 190 19.94 -43.80 -46.38
N LYS A 191 19.60 -42.96 -47.38
CA LYS A 191 20.08 -43.10 -48.76
C LYS A 191 21.39 -42.34 -48.97
N SER A 192 22.15 -42.78 -49.99
CA SER A 192 23.27 -42.02 -50.56
C SER A 192 22.71 -40.84 -51.38
N ILE A 193 23.11 -39.62 -51.03
CA ILE A 193 22.78 -38.39 -51.77
C ILE A 193 24.06 -37.71 -52.28
N ALA A 194 23.98 -37.06 -53.44
CA ALA A 194 25.09 -36.26 -53.95
C ALA A 194 25.27 -34.99 -53.10
N LYS A 195 26.52 -34.65 -52.77
CA LYS A 195 26.87 -33.38 -52.12
C LYS A 195 26.42 -32.21 -52.99
N LYS A 196 26.16 -31.06 -52.37
CA LYS A 196 25.52 -29.87 -52.97
C LYS A 196 24.08 -30.05 -53.49
N LYS A 197 23.53 -31.28 -53.58
CA LYS A 197 22.09 -31.49 -53.86
C LYS A 197 21.26 -31.10 -52.63
N GLY A 198 20.10 -30.49 -52.87
CA GLY A 198 19.11 -30.21 -51.82
C GLY A 198 18.45 -31.48 -51.29
N THR A 199 18.21 -31.55 -49.98
CA THR A 199 17.26 -32.50 -49.37
C THR A 199 16.25 -31.76 -48.50
N LYS A 200 15.00 -32.25 -48.51
CA LYS A 200 13.83 -31.56 -47.94
C LYS A 200 13.43 -32.16 -46.58
N LEU A 201 13.31 -31.27 -45.60
CA LEU A 201 13.14 -31.58 -44.19
C LEU A 201 11.94 -30.80 -43.64
N THR A 202 10.96 -31.48 -43.04
CA THR A 202 9.80 -30.81 -42.40
C THR A 202 10.02 -30.75 -40.90
N VAL A 203 10.08 -29.54 -40.36
CA VAL A 203 10.38 -29.24 -38.96
C VAL A 203 9.16 -28.66 -38.25
N SER A 204 8.97 -29.08 -37.01
CA SER A 204 7.90 -28.65 -36.13
C SER A 204 8.15 -27.24 -35.58
N LEU A 205 7.17 -26.35 -35.76
CA LEU A 205 7.06 -25.10 -35.01
C LEU A 205 6.36 -25.27 -33.65
N GLY A 206 6.05 -26.51 -33.24
CA GLY A 206 5.28 -26.80 -32.03
C GLY A 206 3.78 -26.46 -32.22
N ALA A 207 3.10 -26.18 -31.12
CA ALA A 207 1.70 -25.79 -31.15
C ALA A 207 1.52 -24.41 -31.79
N ASP A 208 0.49 -24.23 -32.60
CA ASP A 208 0.22 -22.96 -33.28
C ASP A 208 -0.19 -21.88 -32.25
N PRO A 209 0.54 -20.75 -32.14
CA PRO A 209 0.23 -19.69 -31.17
C PRO A 209 -1.10 -18.98 -31.45
N LYS A 210 -1.52 -18.89 -32.72
CA LYS A 210 -2.65 -18.04 -33.15
C LYS A 210 -4.00 -18.75 -33.20
N VAL A 211 -4.02 -20.06 -32.92
CA VAL A 211 -5.26 -20.83 -32.79
C VAL A 211 -6.08 -20.33 -31.60
N LYS A 212 -7.33 -19.93 -31.86
CA LYS A 212 -8.32 -19.62 -30.83
C LYS A 212 -8.62 -20.85 -29.98
N ILE A 213 -8.69 -20.67 -28.66
CA ILE A 213 -8.98 -21.73 -27.68
C ILE A 213 -10.21 -21.29 -26.89
N LYS A 214 -11.33 -22.01 -27.05
CA LYS A 214 -12.53 -21.77 -26.23
C LYS A 214 -12.20 -22.12 -24.78
N LEU A 215 -12.21 -21.10 -23.91
CA LEU A 215 -12.03 -21.31 -22.47
C LEU A 215 -13.32 -21.88 -21.87
N PRO A 216 -13.24 -22.90 -21.00
CA PRO A 216 -14.38 -23.30 -20.18
C PRO A 216 -14.64 -22.21 -19.13
N ASP A 217 -15.84 -22.21 -18.55
CA ASP A 217 -16.02 -21.61 -17.25
C ASP A 217 -15.11 -22.32 -16.23
N PHE A 218 -14.25 -21.54 -15.55
CA PHE A 218 -13.35 -22.03 -14.50
C PHE A 218 -13.97 -21.93 -13.10
N SER A 219 -15.09 -21.22 -12.91
CA SER A 219 -15.75 -21.12 -11.60
C SER A 219 -16.35 -22.46 -11.13
N THR A 220 -16.79 -23.29 -12.08
CA THR A 220 -17.26 -24.67 -11.84
C THR A 220 -16.15 -25.73 -11.85
N ARG A 221 -14.86 -25.34 -11.81
CA ARG A 221 -13.70 -26.25 -11.96
C ARG A 221 -12.81 -26.27 -10.72
N SER A 222 -12.20 -27.43 -10.46
CA SER A 222 -11.11 -27.52 -9.49
C SER A 222 -9.78 -27.05 -10.08
N VAL A 223 -8.85 -26.67 -9.21
CA VAL A 223 -7.45 -26.33 -9.55
C VAL A 223 -6.82 -27.36 -10.49
N ASP A 224 -7.05 -28.66 -10.25
CA ASP A 224 -6.48 -29.73 -11.04
C ASP A 224 -7.15 -29.89 -12.41
N GLN A 225 -8.47 -29.72 -12.51
CA GLN A 225 -9.18 -29.67 -13.79
C GLN A 225 -8.72 -28.49 -14.66
N ALA A 226 -8.44 -27.33 -14.05
CA ALA A 226 -7.86 -26.19 -14.73
C ALA A 226 -6.41 -26.46 -15.19
N ARG A 227 -5.58 -27.06 -14.32
CA ARG A 227 -4.20 -27.48 -14.64
C ARG A 227 -4.16 -28.47 -15.81
N ASP A 228 -5.07 -29.45 -15.83
CA ASP A 228 -5.18 -30.41 -16.93
C ASP A 228 -5.70 -29.76 -18.22
N PHE A 229 -6.63 -28.79 -18.14
CA PHE A 229 -7.05 -28.02 -19.31
C PHE A 229 -5.89 -27.22 -19.93
N ILE A 230 -5.10 -26.52 -19.10
CA ILE A 230 -3.89 -25.77 -19.50
C ILE A 230 -2.90 -26.72 -20.21
N LYS A 231 -2.59 -27.85 -19.57
CA LYS A 231 -1.66 -28.88 -20.07
C LYS A 231 -2.14 -29.52 -21.38
N LYS A 232 -3.44 -29.83 -21.50
CA LYS A 232 -4.06 -30.43 -22.68
C LYS A 232 -4.04 -29.50 -23.89
N ASN A 233 -4.29 -28.21 -23.68
CA ASN A 233 -4.34 -27.21 -24.76
C ASN A 233 -2.99 -26.57 -25.08
N LYS A 234 -1.96 -26.82 -24.25
CA LYS A 234 -0.64 -26.17 -24.26
C LYS A 234 -0.73 -24.65 -24.12
N LEU A 235 -1.42 -24.20 -23.07
CA LEU A 235 -1.49 -22.79 -22.69
C LEU A 235 -0.29 -22.44 -21.81
N GLU A 236 0.89 -22.43 -22.40
CA GLU A 236 2.17 -22.24 -21.69
C GLU A 236 2.27 -20.85 -21.02
N ASN A 237 1.46 -19.89 -21.46
CA ASN A 237 1.31 -18.54 -20.91
C ASN A 237 0.15 -18.41 -19.87
N THR A 238 -0.41 -19.51 -19.38
CA THR A 238 -1.47 -19.48 -18.34
C THR A 238 -0.91 -19.88 -16.96
N VAL A 239 -1.07 -19.00 -15.98
CA VAL A 239 -0.57 -19.17 -14.60
C VAL A 239 -1.75 -19.46 -13.66
N ILE A 240 -1.55 -20.37 -12.71
CA ILE A 240 -2.48 -20.57 -11.58
C ILE A 240 -1.85 -19.96 -10.33
N GLU A 241 -2.50 -18.94 -9.77
CA GLU A 241 -2.13 -18.31 -8.51
C GLU A 241 -3.05 -18.72 -7.37
N MET A 242 -2.50 -18.75 -6.15
CA MET A 242 -3.21 -19.16 -4.94
C MET A 242 -3.22 -18.01 -3.93
N ALA A 243 -4.38 -17.44 -3.62
CA ALA A 243 -4.57 -16.31 -2.70
C ALA A 243 -5.49 -16.67 -1.54
N TYR A 244 -5.41 -15.99 -0.39
CA TYR A 244 -6.32 -16.22 0.73
C TYR A 244 -7.71 -15.59 0.46
N SER A 245 -8.74 -16.15 1.09
CA SER A 245 -10.11 -15.63 1.05
C SER A 245 -10.91 -16.09 2.28
N ASP A 246 -11.56 -15.15 2.96
CA ASP A 246 -12.41 -15.45 4.12
C ASP A 246 -13.79 -16.00 3.77
N THR A 247 -14.19 -15.89 2.50
CA THR A 247 -15.50 -16.30 1.98
C THR A 247 -15.43 -17.56 1.11
N VAL A 248 -14.37 -17.73 0.32
CA VAL A 248 -14.24 -18.87 -0.62
C VAL A 248 -13.38 -19.98 0.00
N ALA A 249 -13.96 -21.18 0.11
CA ALA A 249 -13.29 -22.37 0.63
C ALA A 249 -12.03 -22.73 -0.16
N LYS A 250 -11.07 -23.39 0.50
CA LYS A 250 -9.78 -23.81 -0.08
C LYS A 250 -9.99 -24.65 -1.35
N GLY A 251 -9.35 -24.26 -2.43
CA GLY A 251 -9.47 -24.87 -3.76
C GLY A 251 -10.59 -24.29 -4.64
N GLY A 252 -11.48 -23.45 -4.09
CA GLY A 252 -12.50 -22.73 -4.85
C GLY A 252 -11.92 -21.61 -5.72
N TYR A 253 -12.56 -21.34 -6.86
CA TYR A 253 -12.19 -20.26 -7.78
C TYR A 253 -12.46 -18.88 -7.17
N LEU A 254 -11.57 -17.90 -7.42
CA LEU A 254 -11.72 -16.51 -7.01
C LEU A 254 -12.04 -15.59 -8.19
N LYS A 255 -11.16 -15.58 -9.19
CA LYS A 255 -11.26 -14.76 -10.41
C LYS A 255 -10.29 -15.23 -11.48
N GLN A 256 -10.52 -14.82 -12.72
CA GLN A 256 -9.55 -14.88 -13.80
C GLN A 256 -9.17 -13.46 -14.24
N VAL A 257 -7.92 -13.28 -14.68
CA VAL A 257 -7.39 -12.00 -15.16
C VAL A 257 -6.70 -12.26 -16.50
N PHE A 258 -7.19 -11.64 -17.56
CA PHE A 258 -6.48 -11.60 -18.84
C PHE A 258 -5.42 -10.48 -18.80
N ALA A 259 -4.26 -10.69 -19.42
CA ALA A 259 -3.21 -9.65 -19.46
C ALA A 259 -3.52 -8.46 -20.39
N ASN A 260 -4.63 -8.50 -21.11
CA ASN A 260 -5.13 -7.42 -21.96
C ASN A 260 -6.66 -7.40 -21.85
N GLU A 261 -7.24 -6.24 -21.57
CA GLU A 261 -8.67 -6.03 -21.33
C GLU A 261 -9.54 -6.33 -22.57
N SER A 262 -8.95 -6.31 -23.77
CA SER A 262 -9.63 -6.69 -25.02
C SER A 262 -9.85 -8.21 -25.16
N LEU A 263 -9.28 -9.04 -24.27
CA LEU A 263 -9.39 -10.49 -24.33
C LEU A 263 -10.64 -11.02 -23.61
N THR A 264 -11.31 -11.98 -24.24
CA THR A 264 -12.49 -12.67 -23.73
C THR A 264 -12.39 -14.16 -24.02
N SER A 265 -13.20 -14.98 -23.34
CA SER A 265 -13.24 -16.45 -23.53
C SER A 265 -13.52 -16.92 -24.96
N ASP A 266 -14.07 -16.05 -25.83
CA ASP A 266 -14.39 -16.32 -27.23
C ASP A 266 -13.31 -15.88 -28.24
N ASN A 267 -12.46 -14.92 -27.86
CA ASN A 267 -11.39 -14.40 -28.73
C ASN A 267 -9.98 -14.91 -28.36
N PHE A 268 -9.81 -15.42 -27.12
CA PHE A 268 -8.59 -15.97 -26.56
C PHE A 268 -7.90 -17.01 -27.46
N LYS A 269 -6.59 -16.91 -27.58
CA LYS A 269 -5.70 -17.79 -28.36
C LYS A 269 -4.67 -18.47 -27.46
N ARG A 270 -3.92 -19.43 -28.02
CA ARG A 270 -2.81 -20.09 -27.32
C ARG A 270 -1.67 -19.14 -26.91
N GLU A 271 -1.43 -18.06 -27.66
CA GLU A 271 -0.41 -17.05 -27.35
C GLU A 271 -0.77 -16.09 -26.20
N ASP A 272 -2.05 -16.00 -25.83
CA ASP A 272 -2.53 -15.02 -24.87
C ASP A 272 -2.22 -15.41 -23.41
N ASN A 273 -2.07 -14.40 -22.55
CA ASN A 273 -1.68 -14.56 -21.14
C ASN A 273 -2.91 -14.48 -20.23
N LEU A 274 -3.01 -15.42 -19.28
CA LEU A 274 -4.17 -15.61 -18.40
C LEU A 274 -3.72 -16.03 -17.00
N THR A 275 -4.13 -15.30 -15.97
CA THR A 275 -3.92 -15.68 -14.57
C THR A 275 -5.23 -16.15 -13.95
N LEU A 276 -5.26 -17.39 -13.46
CA LEU A 276 -6.39 -17.96 -12.73
C LEU A 276 -6.08 -17.93 -11.23
N HIS A 277 -6.87 -17.20 -10.44
CA HIS A 277 -6.70 -17.12 -8.99
C HIS A 277 -7.67 -18.08 -8.29
N TYR A 278 -7.15 -18.93 -7.41
CA TYR A 278 -7.91 -19.85 -6.57
C TYR A 278 -7.61 -19.63 -5.08
N SER A 279 -8.56 -20.03 -4.23
CA SER A 279 -8.50 -19.83 -2.78
C SER A 279 -7.55 -20.81 -2.09
N LYS A 280 -6.69 -20.30 -1.22
CA LYS A 280 -5.95 -21.06 -0.20
C LYS A 280 -6.84 -21.45 1.00
N GLY A 281 -8.06 -20.92 1.06
CA GLY A 281 -8.90 -20.84 2.26
C GLY A 281 -8.67 -19.51 3.00
N LYS A 282 -9.20 -19.40 4.22
CA LYS A 282 -8.93 -18.27 5.11
C LYS A 282 -7.44 -18.18 5.44
N GLU A 283 -6.94 -16.98 5.72
CA GLU A 283 -5.55 -16.83 6.17
C GLU A 283 -5.37 -17.44 7.57
N PRO A 284 -4.37 -18.32 7.79
CA PRO A 284 -4.18 -18.96 9.09
C PRO A 284 -3.70 -17.93 10.13
N ILE A 285 -4.57 -17.59 11.07
CA ILE A 285 -4.26 -16.72 12.21
C ILE A 285 -3.15 -17.36 13.06
N THR A 286 -1.93 -16.82 12.95
CA THR A 286 -0.76 -17.35 13.64
C THR A 286 -0.56 -16.63 14.98
N LYS A 287 -0.58 -17.40 16.08
CA LYS A 287 -0.27 -16.91 17.43
C LYS A 287 1.23 -17.00 17.69
N ASN A 288 1.97 -15.96 17.26
CA ASN A 288 3.43 -15.90 17.36
C ASN A 288 3.97 -14.71 18.17
N ILE A 289 3.12 -13.76 18.57
CA ILE A 289 3.52 -12.55 19.31
C ILE A 289 3.43 -12.85 20.80
N ALA A 290 4.58 -12.91 21.50
CA ALA A 290 4.61 -13.09 22.95
C ALA A 290 4.22 -11.78 23.66
N VAL A 291 3.24 -11.83 24.56
CA VAL A 291 2.79 -10.69 25.36
C VAL A 291 3.78 -10.44 26.51
N PRO A 292 4.27 -9.21 26.72
CA PRO A 292 5.16 -8.89 27.84
C PRO A 292 4.41 -8.83 29.18
N ASP A 293 5.15 -8.61 30.25
CA ASP A 293 4.58 -8.25 31.55
C ASP A 293 4.31 -6.74 31.58
N PHE A 294 3.04 -6.34 31.50
CA PHE A 294 2.64 -4.93 31.50
C PHE A 294 2.57 -4.33 32.92
N SER A 295 2.71 -5.11 33.99
CA SER A 295 2.59 -4.61 35.39
C SER A 295 3.51 -3.43 35.73
N SER A 296 4.68 -3.37 35.08
CA SER A 296 5.68 -2.32 35.23
C SER A 296 5.63 -1.22 34.16
N GLN A 297 4.69 -1.29 33.21
CA GLN A 297 4.66 -0.45 32.02
C GLN A 297 3.62 0.68 32.12
N THR A 298 3.91 1.82 31.50
CA THR A 298 2.98 2.94 31.37
C THR A 298 2.01 2.75 30.20
N LYS A 299 0.90 3.51 30.22
CA LYS A 299 -0.08 3.61 29.12
C LYS A 299 0.59 3.79 27.75
N ASP A 300 1.62 4.62 27.67
CA ASP A 300 2.32 4.94 26.42
C ASP A 300 3.29 3.84 25.96
N GLN A 301 3.93 3.13 26.89
CA GLN A 301 4.74 1.94 26.58
C GLN A 301 3.85 0.81 26.03
N ILE A 302 2.69 0.59 26.65
CA ILE A 302 1.68 -0.40 26.23
C ILE A 302 1.15 -0.05 24.82
N ASN A 303 0.77 1.22 24.60
CA ASN A 303 0.35 1.73 23.30
C ASN A 303 1.44 1.62 22.22
N SER A 304 2.71 1.80 22.59
CA SER A 304 3.85 1.68 21.67
C SER A 304 4.08 0.22 21.26
N TRP A 305 4.01 -0.71 22.21
CA TRP A 305 4.08 -2.15 21.93
C TRP A 305 2.91 -2.63 21.05
N SER A 306 1.69 -2.14 21.31
CA SER A 306 0.50 -2.43 20.49
C SER A 306 0.73 -2.05 19.02
N LYS A 307 1.28 -0.85 18.77
CA LYS A 307 1.60 -0.35 17.42
C LYS A 307 2.73 -1.15 16.76
N ASP A 308 3.83 -1.40 17.48
CA ASP A 308 4.99 -2.15 16.98
C ASP A 308 4.65 -3.61 16.60
N LYS A 309 3.84 -4.30 17.41
CA LYS A 309 3.42 -5.68 17.11
C LYS A 309 2.17 -5.78 16.23
N GLY A 310 1.40 -4.70 16.10
CA GLY A 310 0.12 -4.71 15.40
C GLY A 310 -0.93 -5.58 16.12
N VAL A 311 -0.93 -5.57 17.45
CA VAL A 311 -1.90 -6.27 18.31
C VAL A 311 -2.86 -5.25 18.90
N LYS A 312 -4.17 -5.51 18.84
CA LYS A 312 -5.17 -4.61 19.40
C LYS A 312 -5.13 -4.65 20.93
N ILE A 313 -5.00 -3.49 21.56
CA ILE A 313 -5.14 -3.33 23.02
C ILE A 313 -6.35 -2.44 23.30
N GLU A 314 -7.14 -2.85 24.30
CA GLU A 314 -8.18 -2.04 24.91
C GLU A 314 -7.72 -1.65 26.32
N ILE A 315 -7.80 -0.35 26.65
CA ILE A 315 -7.36 0.17 27.94
C ILE A 315 -8.58 0.65 28.72
N GLN A 316 -8.81 0.02 29.86
CA GLN A 316 -9.87 0.37 30.82
C GLN A 316 -9.20 0.98 32.07
N GLU A 317 -9.85 1.95 32.74
CA GLU A 317 -9.34 2.52 33.99
C GLU A 317 -10.29 2.15 35.15
N GLU A 318 -9.74 1.72 36.29
CA GLU A 318 -10.47 1.20 37.44
C GLU A 318 -9.85 1.72 38.75
N GLY A 319 -10.67 1.99 39.76
CA GLY A 319 -10.19 2.50 41.06
C GLY A 319 -9.39 1.47 41.85
N SER A 320 -8.31 1.89 42.52
CA SER A 320 -7.53 1.01 43.40
C SER A 320 -6.97 1.73 44.61
N ASN A 321 -7.23 1.18 45.79
CA ASN A 321 -6.68 1.67 47.06
C ASN A 321 -5.19 1.31 47.27
N THR A 322 -4.63 0.42 46.46
CA THR A 322 -3.26 -0.13 46.64
C THR A 322 -2.32 0.10 45.46
N ILE A 323 -2.86 0.46 44.28
CA ILE A 323 -2.07 0.65 43.06
C ILE A 323 -2.17 2.12 42.62
N GLU A 324 -1.03 2.80 42.53
CA GLU A 324 -0.94 4.20 42.12
C GLU A 324 -1.54 4.46 40.73
N ALA A 325 -2.08 5.67 40.53
CA ALA A 325 -2.72 6.06 39.28
C ALA A 325 -1.77 5.93 38.07
N GLY A 326 -2.26 5.30 36.99
CA GLY A 326 -1.51 5.09 35.76
C GLY A 326 -0.68 3.80 35.69
N LYS A 327 -0.54 3.04 36.79
CA LYS A 327 0.05 1.68 36.78
C LYS A 327 -1.00 0.63 36.39
N VAL A 328 -0.55 -0.51 35.85
CA VAL A 328 -1.43 -1.64 35.47
C VAL A 328 -1.89 -2.41 36.72
N ILE A 329 -3.21 -2.61 36.84
CA ILE A 329 -3.84 -3.52 37.80
C ILE A 329 -3.77 -4.96 37.28
N SER A 330 -4.15 -5.16 36.02
CA SER A 330 -4.19 -6.50 35.40
C SER A 330 -4.20 -6.45 33.88
N GLN A 331 -3.80 -7.55 33.23
CA GLN A 331 -3.89 -7.79 31.80
C GLN A 331 -4.67 -9.09 31.54
N SER A 332 -5.51 -9.13 30.50
CA SER A 332 -6.38 -10.28 30.20
C SER A 332 -5.69 -11.49 29.61
N VAL A 333 -4.44 -11.33 29.15
CA VAL A 333 -3.59 -12.37 28.54
C VAL A 333 -2.32 -12.48 29.36
N ALA A 334 -1.88 -13.70 29.68
CA ALA A 334 -0.76 -13.91 30.57
C ALA A 334 0.58 -13.48 29.93
N LYS A 335 1.56 -13.12 30.77
CA LYS A 335 2.91 -12.82 30.29
C LYS A 335 3.56 -14.04 29.64
N SER A 336 4.29 -13.80 28.56
CA SER A 336 4.86 -14.80 27.66
C SER A 336 3.85 -15.69 26.90
N GLU A 337 2.55 -15.50 27.10
CA GLU A 337 1.51 -16.14 26.29
C GLU A 337 1.56 -15.57 24.85
N LYS A 338 1.17 -16.38 23.86
CA LYS A 338 1.25 -16.01 22.44
C LYS A 338 -0.10 -15.60 21.89
N VAL A 339 -0.17 -14.39 21.35
CA VAL A 339 -1.31 -13.83 20.62
C VAL A 339 -1.00 -13.68 19.13
N SER A 340 -2.06 -13.45 18.37
CA SER A 340 -2.03 -13.01 16.98
C SER A 340 -2.41 -11.53 16.87
N LYS A 341 -2.29 -10.95 15.68
CA LYS A 341 -2.74 -9.59 15.38
C LYS A 341 -4.27 -9.40 15.44
N ALA A 342 -5.04 -10.50 15.42
CA ALA A 342 -6.50 -10.47 15.48
C ALA A 342 -7.06 -10.59 16.91
N ASP A 343 -6.25 -11.06 17.86
CA ASP A 343 -6.63 -11.08 19.28
C ASP A 343 -6.65 -9.65 19.85
N THR A 344 -7.50 -9.42 20.86
CA THR A 344 -7.55 -8.15 21.62
C THR A 344 -7.13 -8.41 23.06
N ILE A 345 -6.18 -7.63 23.57
CA ILE A 345 -5.76 -7.68 24.99
C ILE A 345 -6.46 -6.54 25.73
N ILE A 346 -7.19 -6.85 26.78
CA ILE A 346 -7.73 -5.84 27.71
C ILE A 346 -6.67 -5.62 28.80
N VAL A 347 -6.31 -4.35 29.04
CA VAL A 347 -5.42 -3.94 30.12
C VAL A 347 -6.14 -2.95 31.02
N LYS A 348 -6.20 -3.26 32.32
CA LYS A 348 -6.80 -2.41 33.35
C LYS A 348 -5.70 -1.56 33.99
N LEU A 349 -5.81 -0.24 33.87
CA LEU A 349 -4.97 0.73 34.60
C LEU A 349 -5.67 1.18 35.87
N SER A 350 -4.89 1.52 36.89
CA SER A 350 -5.42 2.19 38.08
C SER A 350 -5.73 3.65 37.78
N ALA A 351 -6.93 4.08 38.16
CA ALA A 351 -7.28 5.50 38.29
C ALA A 351 -6.72 6.12 39.60
N GLY A 352 -6.19 5.28 40.50
CA GLY A 352 -5.72 5.63 41.84
C GLY A 352 -6.77 5.38 42.93
N LYS A 353 -6.48 5.85 44.14
CA LYS A 353 -7.42 5.81 45.27
C LYS A 353 -8.60 6.76 44.96
N PRO A 354 -9.86 6.31 45.07
CA PRO A 354 -11.01 7.20 44.92
C PRO A 354 -11.09 8.20 46.08
N ILE A 355 -11.37 9.45 45.74
CA ILE A 355 -11.84 10.51 46.64
C ILE A 355 -13.36 10.37 46.70
N LEU A 356 -13.92 10.32 47.91
CA LEU A 356 -15.36 10.13 48.14
C LEU A 356 -16.00 11.45 48.55
N VAL A 357 -17.12 11.82 47.89
CA VAL A 357 -17.94 12.96 48.31
C VAL A 357 -18.58 12.67 49.67
N PRO A 358 -18.35 13.51 50.71
CA PRO A 358 -18.99 13.37 52.01
C PRO A 358 -20.52 13.45 51.96
N ASP A 359 -21.13 12.94 53.03
CA ASP A 359 -22.54 13.15 53.32
C ASP A 359 -22.69 14.42 54.16
N TYR A 360 -22.97 15.55 53.50
CA TYR A 360 -23.04 16.87 54.15
C TYR A 360 -24.24 17.00 55.09
N ALA A 361 -25.21 16.09 55.07
CA ALA A 361 -26.27 16.03 56.08
C ALA A 361 -25.75 15.69 57.49
N LYS A 362 -24.50 15.23 57.62
CA LYS A 362 -23.83 14.94 58.90
C LYS A 362 -22.92 16.06 59.42
N PHE A 363 -22.80 17.18 58.71
CA PHE A 363 -21.93 18.30 59.05
C PHE A 363 -22.77 19.55 59.30
N THR A 364 -22.29 20.44 60.17
CA THR A 364 -22.82 21.81 60.27
C THR A 364 -22.31 22.67 59.11
N PHE A 365 -22.93 23.84 58.91
CA PHE A 365 -22.48 24.84 57.92
C PHE A 365 -20.99 25.22 58.11
N GLU A 366 -20.56 25.45 59.35
CA GLU A 366 -19.16 25.83 59.65
C GLU A 366 -18.18 24.71 59.31
N GLU A 367 -18.51 23.46 59.68
CA GLU A 367 -17.67 22.29 59.36
C GLU A 367 -17.61 22.02 57.86
N ALA A 368 -18.72 22.19 57.14
CA ALA A 368 -18.77 22.03 55.69
C ALA A 368 -18.03 23.15 54.95
N SER A 369 -18.06 24.38 55.47
CA SER A 369 -17.24 25.51 54.99
C SER A 369 -15.73 25.22 55.16
N GLY A 370 -15.35 24.65 56.31
CA GLY A 370 -13.99 24.22 56.61
C GLY A 370 -13.51 22.91 55.96
N ALA A 371 -14.39 22.16 55.28
CA ALA A 371 -14.11 20.82 54.75
C ALA A 371 -13.27 20.80 53.45
N SER A 372 -12.83 21.95 52.97
CA SER A 372 -12.29 22.23 51.62
C SER A 372 -10.86 21.71 51.34
N LYS A 373 -10.42 20.63 52.00
CA LYS A 373 -9.04 20.09 51.90
C LYS A 373 -8.78 19.14 50.73
N GLU A 374 -9.78 18.35 50.33
CA GLU A 374 -9.67 17.37 49.22
C GLU A 374 -10.72 17.57 48.11
N LEU A 375 -11.71 18.44 48.34
CA LEU A 375 -12.81 18.74 47.42
C LEU A 375 -13.10 20.25 47.41
N PRO A 376 -13.48 20.84 46.26
CA PRO A 376 -13.94 22.22 46.18
C PRO A 376 -15.37 22.33 46.73
N VAL A 377 -15.52 22.59 48.02
CA VAL A 377 -16.81 22.68 48.71
C VAL A 377 -17.22 24.13 48.88
N LEU A 378 -18.45 24.46 48.48
CA LEU A 378 -19.08 25.76 48.73
C LEU A 378 -20.28 25.57 49.67
N ALA A 379 -20.11 25.91 50.95
CA ALA A 379 -21.22 25.96 51.88
C ALA A 379 -22.09 27.19 51.59
N LYS A 380 -23.40 27.00 51.35
CA LYS A 380 -24.38 28.08 51.18
C LYS A 380 -25.49 27.98 52.24
N GLN A 381 -25.93 29.13 52.74
CA GLN A 381 -27.14 29.28 53.54
C GLN A 381 -28.28 29.92 52.71
N VAL A 382 -29.50 29.40 52.86
CA VAL A 382 -30.74 29.94 52.26
C VAL A 382 -31.92 29.81 53.21
N TYR A 383 -32.94 30.66 53.07
CA TYR A 383 -34.17 30.53 53.84
C TYR A 383 -35.03 29.33 53.39
N SER A 384 -35.79 28.76 54.32
CA SER A 384 -36.72 27.64 54.08
C SER A 384 -37.89 27.65 55.08
N ASP A 385 -39.12 27.64 54.57
CA ASP A 385 -40.32 27.54 55.40
C ASP A 385 -40.54 26.16 56.04
N ARG A 386 -39.77 25.15 55.58
CA ARG A 386 -39.97 23.71 55.86
C ARG A 386 -38.83 23.02 56.62
N VAL A 387 -37.65 23.64 56.70
CA VAL A 387 -36.41 23.05 57.24
C VAL A 387 -35.90 23.97 58.35
N ALA A 388 -35.58 23.45 59.53
CA ALA A 388 -35.27 24.30 60.69
C ALA A 388 -33.94 25.05 60.51
N TYR A 389 -33.65 26.05 61.35
CA TYR A 389 -32.40 26.79 61.28
C TYR A 389 -31.20 25.86 61.52
N GLY A 390 -30.19 25.93 60.64
CA GLY A 390 -28.98 25.11 60.68
C GLY A 390 -29.09 23.75 59.97
N ASP A 391 -30.31 23.23 59.77
CA ASP A 391 -30.53 21.92 59.13
C ASP A 391 -30.10 21.93 57.65
N PHE A 392 -29.68 20.75 57.18
CA PHE A 392 -29.28 20.50 55.79
C PHE A 392 -30.48 20.46 54.82
N ILE A 393 -30.36 21.16 53.69
CA ILE A 393 -31.36 21.18 52.61
C ILE A 393 -30.96 20.25 51.46
N GLY A 394 -29.67 20.17 51.11
CA GLY A 394 -29.19 19.32 50.02
C GLY A 394 -27.78 19.65 49.53
N GLN A 395 -27.19 18.74 48.73
CA GLN A 395 -25.87 18.90 48.11
C GLN A 395 -25.94 18.71 46.58
N SER A 396 -25.12 19.43 45.82
CA SER A 396 -25.14 19.40 44.34
C SER A 396 -24.67 18.05 43.74
N VAL A 397 -23.81 17.32 44.46
CA VAL A 397 -23.30 16.00 44.08
C VAL A 397 -23.66 15.01 45.19
N ALA A 398 -24.21 13.84 44.84
CA ALA A 398 -24.64 12.84 45.80
C ALA A 398 -23.49 12.33 46.71
N ALA A 399 -23.81 12.06 47.97
CA ALA A 399 -22.86 11.48 48.92
C ALA A 399 -22.39 10.09 48.46
N GLY A 400 -21.11 9.79 48.66
CA GLY A 400 -20.49 8.54 48.20
C GLY A 400 -20.14 8.49 46.71
N THR A 401 -20.42 9.54 45.92
CA THR A 401 -19.86 9.69 44.57
C THR A 401 -18.33 9.63 44.62
N GLN A 402 -17.73 8.94 43.66
CA GLN A 402 -16.28 8.75 43.56
C GLN A 402 -15.69 9.64 42.48
N TYR A 403 -14.57 10.29 42.79
CA TYR A 403 -13.70 10.98 41.85
C TYR A 403 -12.27 10.46 41.98
N PHE A 404 -11.51 10.48 40.89
CA PHE A 404 -10.11 10.11 40.85
C PHE A 404 -9.22 11.34 40.63
N ILE A 405 -7.91 11.20 40.89
CA ILE A 405 -6.93 12.30 40.90
C ILE A 405 -6.81 13.01 39.52
N LYS A 406 -7.27 12.36 38.44
CA LYS A 406 -7.30 12.92 37.08
C LYS A 406 -8.64 13.57 36.69
N ASP A 407 -9.69 13.41 37.49
CA ASP A 407 -11.02 13.86 37.14
C ASP A 407 -11.19 15.34 37.45
N THR A 408 -11.89 16.08 36.59
CA THR A 408 -12.31 17.45 36.89
C THR A 408 -13.45 17.40 37.90
N ILE A 409 -13.11 17.51 39.19
CA ILE A 409 -14.09 17.56 40.27
C ILE A 409 -14.90 18.86 40.16
N PRO A 410 -16.25 18.81 40.09
CA PRO A 410 -17.09 20.00 40.05
C PRO A 410 -17.22 20.65 41.43
N ASP A 411 -17.58 21.94 41.47
CA ASP A 411 -17.86 22.65 42.72
C ASP A 411 -19.05 22.00 43.46
N ILE A 412 -18.80 21.55 44.69
CA ILE A 412 -19.77 20.84 45.52
C ILE A 412 -20.47 21.84 46.44
N THR A 413 -21.66 22.29 46.04
CA THR A 413 -22.47 23.19 46.85
C THR A 413 -23.22 22.39 47.92
N ALA A 414 -22.95 22.66 49.20
CA ALA A 414 -23.70 22.12 50.33
C ALA A 414 -24.63 23.20 50.88
N THR A 415 -25.94 22.98 50.87
CA THR A 415 -26.96 23.98 51.17
C THR A 415 -27.61 23.72 52.53
N TYR A 416 -27.61 24.74 53.38
CA TYR A 416 -28.16 24.73 54.74
C TYR A 416 -29.25 25.78 54.91
N SER A 417 -30.13 25.56 55.89
CA SER A 417 -31.30 26.40 56.15
C SER A 417 -31.01 27.54 57.12
N LEU A 418 -31.50 28.73 56.80
CA LEU A 418 -31.65 29.88 57.71
C LEU A 418 -33.02 29.86 58.44
N GLY A 419 -33.79 28.78 58.30
CA GLY A 419 -35.18 28.74 58.74
C GLY A 419 -36.07 29.71 57.97
N ARG A 420 -37.14 30.18 58.63
CA ARG A 420 -38.09 31.14 58.05
C ARG A 420 -37.48 32.54 57.96
N VAL A 421 -37.95 33.32 56.99
CA VAL A 421 -37.52 34.72 56.82
C VAL A 421 -38.03 35.53 58.02
N TYR A 422 -37.13 36.17 58.75
CA TYR A 422 -37.48 37.08 59.84
C TYR A 422 -37.30 38.53 59.39
N MET A 423 -38.40 39.26 59.28
CA MET A 423 -38.40 40.66 58.87
C MET A 423 -38.03 41.54 60.06
N LYS A 424 -36.75 41.91 60.14
CA LYS A 424 -36.23 42.84 61.16
C LYS A 424 -36.94 44.20 61.07
N ASP A 425 -36.98 44.92 62.17
CA ASP A 425 -37.23 46.37 62.15
C ASP A 425 -36.14 47.09 61.33
N LEU A 426 -36.57 47.96 60.41
CA LEU A 426 -35.72 48.80 59.56
C LEU A 426 -35.76 50.28 59.97
N SER A 427 -36.52 50.64 61.01
CA SER A 427 -36.64 52.01 61.51
C SER A 427 -35.25 52.63 61.76
N GLY A 428 -35.05 53.87 61.30
CA GLY A 428 -33.76 54.56 61.39
C GLY A 428 -32.75 54.23 60.27
N GLN A 429 -32.98 53.23 59.41
CA GLN A 429 -32.15 53.04 58.19
C GLN A 429 -32.44 54.13 57.16
N THR A 430 -31.50 54.40 56.25
CA THR A 430 -31.72 55.34 55.14
C THR A 430 -32.35 54.65 53.94
N GLU A 431 -33.12 55.40 53.14
CA GLU A 431 -33.74 54.95 51.89
C GLU A 431 -32.72 54.35 50.90
N GLY A 432 -31.48 54.86 50.90
CA GLY A 432 -30.40 54.37 50.06
C GLY A 432 -29.88 52.99 50.48
N ASP A 433 -29.77 52.75 51.79
CA ASP A 433 -29.25 51.48 52.32
C ASP A 433 -30.17 50.30 52.01
N LEU A 434 -31.50 50.55 51.93
CA LEU A 434 -32.54 49.53 51.69
C LEU A 434 -32.24 48.61 50.50
N GLN A 435 -31.71 49.16 49.40
CA GLN A 435 -31.36 48.34 48.23
C GLN A 435 -30.30 47.27 48.58
N SER A 436 -29.32 47.64 49.39
CA SER A 436 -28.28 46.73 49.86
C SER A 436 -28.80 45.77 50.93
N THR A 437 -29.61 46.26 51.89
CA THR A 437 -30.21 45.45 52.96
C THR A 437 -31.08 44.33 52.36
N PHE A 438 -31.99 44.65 51.45
CA PHE A 438 -32.89 43.64 50.87
C PHE A 438 -32.12 42.62 50.00
N HIS A 439 -31.10 43.05 49.26
CA HIS A 439 -30.28 42.11 48.49
C HIS A 439 -29.43 41.19 49.37
N ASN A 440 -28.73 41.75 50.36
CA ASN A 440 -27.75 41.03 51.17
C ASN A 440 -28.38 40.19 52.29
N ASP A 441 -29.51 40.64 52.86
CA ASP A 441 -30.19 39.90 53.92
C ASP A 441 -31.32 38.99 53.45
N TYR A 442 -31.90 39.20 52.25
CA TYR A 442 -32.99 38.34 51.76
C TYR A 442 -32.71 37.72 50.38
N THR A 443 -32.50 38.52 49.33
CA THR A 443 -32.49 38.03 47.93
C THR A 443 -31.34 37.06 47.64
N SER A 444 -30.11 37.38 48.05
CA SER A 444 -28.94 36.50 47.89
C SER A 444 -29.07 35.16 48.63
N LYS A 445 -29.77 35.18 49.76
CA LYS A 445 -30.16 34.05 50.62
C LYS A 445 -31.46 33.35 50.15
N GLY A 446 -31.95 33.67 48.96
CA GLY A 446 -33.04 32.94 48.29
C GLY A 446 -34.46 33.33 48.71
N ALA A 447 -34.65 34.36 49.54
CA ALA A 447 -35.95 34.88 49.87
C ALA A 447 -36.34 36.05 48.94
N ASN A 448 -37.49 35.95 48.29
CA ASN A 448 -38.00 36.97 47.35
C ASN A 448 -38.76 38.06 48.12
N ILE A 449 -38.02 38.81 48.94
CA ILE A 449 -38.57 39.92 49.72
C ILE A 449 -38.37 41.22 48.94
N THR A 450 -39.48 41.92 48.72
CA THR A 450 -39.57 43.16 47.95
C THR A 450 -40.15 44.27 48.83
N TYR A 451 -40.04 45.52 48.43
CA TYR A 451 -40.62 46.64 49.17
C TYR A 451 -41.30 47.68 48.29
N GLN A 452 -42.19 48.46 48.89
CA GLN A 452 -42.87 49.62 48.29
C GLN A 452 -42.70 50.83 49.20
N ILE A 453 -42.20 51.94 48.65
CA ILE A 453 -42.01 53.20 49.40
C ILE A 453 -43.30 54.01 49.41
N GLN A 454 -43.62 54.55 50.58
CA GLN A 454 -44.61 55.61 50.78
C GLN A 454 -43.92 56.76 51.53
N TYR A 455 -44.11 58.01 51.08
CA TYR A 455 -43.54 59.18 51.75
C TYR A 455 -44.51 59.72 52.81
N ILE A 456 -44.00 59.95 54.01
CA ILE A 456 -44.79 60.33 55.19
C ILE A 456 -44.15 61.56 55.85
N ASN A 457 -44.96 62.55 56.21
CA ASN A 457 -44.47 63.70 56.99
C ASN A 457 -44.23 63.27 58.45
N SER A 458 -43.01 63.52 58.94
CA SER A 458 -42.53 63.09 60.24
C SER A 458 -41.40 64.01 60.73
N SER A 459 -41.23 64.10 62.05
CA SER A 459 -40.14 64.84 62.69
C SER A 459 -38.75 64.24 62.45
N GLU A 460 -38.68 63.00 61.98
CA GLU A 460 -37.43 62.31 61.68
C GLU A 460 -36.75 62.85 60.42
N THR A 461 -35.42 62.68 60.34
CA THR A 461 -34.62 63.16 59.20
C THR A 461 -35.14 62.65 57.84
N LYS A 462 -35.15 63.53 56.85
CA LYS A 462 -35.60 63.22 55.50
C LYS A 462 -34.82 62.05 54.90
N GLY A 463 -35.52 61.08 54.31
CA GLY A 463 -34.91 59.87 53.74
C GLY A 463 -34.67 58.76 54.77
N THR A 464 -35.12 58.90 56.02
CA THR A 464 -35.07 57.86 57.05
C THR A 464 -36.35 57.02 57.07
N VAL A 465 -36.24 55.71 57.33
CA VAL A 465 -37.39 54.82 57.55
C VAL A 465 -38.09 55.16 58.86
N VAL A 466 -39.40 55.43 58.78
CA VAL A 466 -40.27 55.82 59.91
C VAL A 466 -41.50 54.94 60.10
N ALA A 467 -41.83 54.08 59.12
CA ALA A 467 -42.90 53.10 59.26
C ALA A 467 -42.60 51.84 58.44
N GLN A 468 -43.16 50.70 58.85
CA GLN A 468 -42.97 49.42 58.20
C GLN A 468 -44.22 48.55 58.41
N SER A 469 -44.76 47.95 57.35
CA SER A 469 -46.04 47.22 57.44
C SER A 469 -45.99 45.92 58.25
N VAL A 470 -44.81 45.33 58.41
CA VAL A 470 -44.53 44.14 59.22
C VAL A 470 -43.12 44.28 59.78
N LEU A 471 -42.94 44.25 61.10
CA LEU A 471 -41.66 44.47 61.79
C LEU A 471 -41.49 43.48 62.94
N ASN A 472 -40.28 42.93 63.08
CA ASN A 472 -39.92 41.90 64.07
C ASN A 472 -40.81 40.64 64.04
N GLU A 473 -41.20 40.22 62.84
CA GLU A 473 -42.10 39.07 62.61
C GLU A 473 -41.55 38.15 61.50
N PHE A 474 -41.97 36.88 61.50
CA PHE A 474 -41.66 35.94 60.43
C PHE A 474 -42.58 36.15 59.21
N VAL A 475 -41.99 36.31 58.03
CA VAL A 475 -42.70 36.48 56.75
C VAL A 475 -42.49 35.28 55.83
N PRO A 476 -43.37 35.04 54.84
CA PRO A 476 -43.17 33.97 53.86
C PRO A 476 -41.94 34.22 52.97
N LEU A 477 -41.43 33.16 52.33
CA LEU A 477 -40.34 33.21 51.32
C LEU A 477 -40.58 34.15 50.13
N THR A 478 -41.80 34.66 49.93
CA THR A 478 -42.12 35.74 48.99
C THR A 478 -43.05 36.72 49.67
N PHE A 479 -42.62 37.98 49.78
CA PHE A 479 -43.35 39.02 50.50
C PHE A 479 -43.05 40.41 49.92
N THR A 480 -43.97 41.35 50.11
CA THR A 480 -43.80 42.76 49.75
C THR A 480 -44.14 43.61 50.96
N VAL A 481 -43.14 44.27 51.54
CA VAL A 481 -43.30 45.14 52.72
C VAL A 481 -43.49 46.60 52.29
N ALA A 482 -44.51 47.27 52.80
CA ALA A 482 -44.63 48.72 52.64
C ALA A 482 -43.73 49.42 53.67
N ILE A 483 -42.97 50.41 53.21
CA ILE A 483 -42.00 51.18 53.99
C ILE A 483 -42.38 52.66 53.91
N GLY A 484 -42.57 53.28 55.07
CA GLY A 484 -42.73 54.72 55.21
C GLY A 484 -41.38 55.41 55.32
N ILE A 485 -41.10 56.36 54.43
CA ILE A 485 -39.90 57.20 54.43
C ILE A 485 -40.27 58.62 54.85
N SER A 486 -39.51 59.21 55.78
CA SER A 486 -39.73 60.59 56.22
C SER A 486 -39.46 61.59 55.09
N THR A 487 -40.38 62.53 54.88
CA THR A 487 -40.12 63.75 54.11
C THR A 487 -39.25 64.77 54.86
N GLY A 488 -39.12 64.60 56.18
CA GLY A 488 -38.76 65.63 57.14
C GLY A 488 -39.94 66.56 57.45
N ASN A 489 -39.84 67.27 58.58
CA ASN A 489 -40.60 68.50 58.81
C ASN A 489 -40.20 69.55 57.76
N GLU A 490 -41.19 70.29 57.26
CA GLU A 490 -41.00 71.54 56.50
C GLU A 490 -40.91 72.76 57.43
#